data_AF-A0A2H0RZ57-F1
#
_entry.id   AF-A0A2H0RZ57-F1
#
_cell.length_a   1.000
_cell.length_b   1.000
_cell.length_c   1.000
_cell.angle_alpha   90.00
_cell.angle_beta   90.00
_cell.angle_gamma   90.00
#
_symmetry.space_group_name_H-M   'P 1'
#
loop_
_entity.id
_entity.type
_entity.pdbx_description
1 polymer ?
#
loop_
_entity_poly.entity_id
_entity_poly.type
_entity_poly.pdbx_seq_one_letter_code
_entity_poly.pdbx_strand_id
1 'polypeptide(L)'
;MRRFLSATALFALLLLLSQGTVASVYIPFSHKEETDRFILLFDHAPYRTEIQRVRALGARIHHQFHLLPALSIELPPQAVESLSVLGVQIFPDQRVHVFLSDSVPQIGADTVQGLGVD
;
A
#
# COMPACT_ATOMS: atom_id res chain seq x y z
N MET A 1 -0.52 -2.37 -79.00
CA MET A 1 -1.01 -3.01 -77.77
C MET A 1 -0.26 -2.44 -76.57
N ARG A 2 -0.79 -1.42 -75.89
CA ARG A 2 -0.23 -0.86 -74.65
C ARG A 2 -1.34 -0.85 -73.60
N ARG A 3 -1.21 -1.70 -72.58
CA ARG A 3 -2.15 -1.79 -71.46
C ARG A 3 -1.83 -0.66 -70.49
N PHE A 4 -2.75 0.29 -70.37
CA PHE A 4 -2.73 1.30 -69.32
C PHE A 4 -3.05 0.60 -68.00
N LEU A 5 -2.05 0.44 -67.14
CA LEU A 5 -2.26 0.11 -65.74
C LEU A 5 -2.92 1.33 -65.09
N SER A 6 -4.20 1.18 -64.81
CA SER A 6 -5.07 2.20 -64.21
C SER A 6 -4.55 2.58 -62.82
N ALA A 7 -4.37 3.89 -62.60
CA ALA A 7 -3.89 4.48 -61.34
C ALA A 7 -4.71 4.07 -60.09
N THR A 8 -5.93 3.57 -60.30
CA THR A 8 -6.79 2.98 -59.27
C THR A 8 -6.20 1.73 -58.61
N ALA A 9 -5.43 0.91 -59.34
CA ALA A 9 -4.79 -0.28 -58.77
C ALA A 9 -3.63 0.09 -57.84
N LEU A 10 -2.92 1.18 -58.14
CA LEU A 10 -1.81 1.68 -57.32
C LEU A 10 -2.32 2.29 -56.00
N PHE A 11 -3.48 2.97 -56.04
CA PHE A 11 -4.11 3.56 -54.86
C PHE A 11 -4.66 2.49 -53.90
N ALA A 12 -5.23 1.41 -54.44
CA ALA A 12 -5.70 0.28 -53.63
C ALA A 12 -4.55 -0.47 -52.93
N LEU A 13 -3.39 -0.61 -53.60
CA LEU A 13 -2.21 -1.25 -53.03
C LEU A 13 -1.57 -0.39 -51.91
N LEU A 14 -1.64 0.94 -52.02
CA LEU A 14 -1.13 1.84 -50.97
C LEU A 14 -2.00 1.81 -49.70
N LEU A 15 -3.32 1.68 -49.86
CA LEU A 15 -4.25 1.57 -48.73
C LEU A 15 -4.04 0.28 -47.92
N LEU A 16 -3.72 -0.83 -48.59
CA LEU A 16 -3.45 -2.12 -47.95
C LEU A 16 -2.15 -2.17 -47.13
N LEU A 17 -1.17 -1.30 -47.42
CA LEU A 17 0.09 -1.21 -46.68
C LEU A 17 0.00 -0.30 -45.43
N SER A 18 -1.08 0.47 -45.27
CA SER A 18 -1.28 1.34 -44.10
C SER A 18 -1.84 0.61 -42.87
N GLN A 19 -2.25 -0.65 -43.01
CA GLN A 19 -2.61 -1.51 -41.87
C GLN A 19 -1.37 -2.15 -41.24
N GLY A 20 -0.29 -1.36 -41.10
CA GLY A 20 0.78 -1.66 -40.17
C GLY A 20 0.16 -1.65 -38.79
N THR A 21 -0.22 -2.83 -38.31
CA THR A 21 -0.68 -3.07 -36.96
C THR A 21 0.36 -2.50 -36.02
N VAL A 22 0.13 -1.29 -35.52
CA VAL A 22 0.82 -0.81 -34.34
C VAL A 22 0.26 -1.69 -33.24
N ALA A 23 0.91 -2.83 -33.02
CA ALA A 23 0.82 -3.56 -31.78
C ALA A 23 1.39 -2.60 -30.73
N SER A 24 0.53 -1.68 -30.29
CA SER A 24 0.68 -0.99 -29.02
C SER A 24 0.71 -2.13 -28.02
N VAL A 25 1.92 -2.55 -27.68
CA VAL A 25 2.17 -3.30 -26.47
C VAL A 25 1.74 -2.35 -25.37
N TYR A 26 0.47 -2.46 -24.97
CA TYR A 26 -0.04 -1.88 -23.76
C TYR A 26 0.67 -2.64 -22.65
N ILE A 27 1.90 -2.20 -22.34
CA ILE A 27 2.53 -2.53 -21.08
C ILE A 27 1.63 -1.81 -20.09
N PRO A 28 0.80 -2.51 -19.29
CA PRO A 28 0.18 -1.83 -18.19
C PRO A 28 1.36 -1.28 -17.39
N PHE A 29 1.51 0.03 -17.37
CA PHE A 29 2.27 0.66 -16.32
C PHE A 29 1.54 0.26 -15.05
N SER A 30 1.94 -0.87 -14.49
CA SER A 30 1.79 -1.16 -13.09
C SER A 30 2.67 -0.12 -12.42
N HIS A 31 2.19 1.13 -12.40
CA HIS A 31 2.46 2.01 -11.30
C HIS A 31 1.87 1.26 -10.12
N LYS A 32 2.70 0.38 -9.54
CA LYS A 32 2.60 0.05 -8.14
C LYS A 32 2.72 1.41 -7.49
N GLU A 33 1.58 2.06 -7.26
CA GLU A 33 1.54 3.27 -6.46
C GLU A 33 2.27 2.90 -5.18
N GLU A 34 3.35 3.62 -4.90
CA GLU A 34 4.16 3.37 -3.73
C GLU A 34 3.25 3.65 -2.53
N THR A 35 2.93 2.58 -1.80
CA THR A 35 2.04 2.62 -0.66
C THR A 35 2.84 2.42 0.60
N ASP A 36 2.60 3.28 1.58
CA ASP A 36 3.23 3.20 2.89
C ASP A 36 2.24 2.72 3.94
N ARG A 37 2.78 2.13 5.02
CA ARG A 37 1.97 1.66 6.14
C ARG A 37 1.89 2.69 7.24
N PHE A 38 0.69 2.86 7.76
CA PHE A 38 0.39 3.80 8.83
C PHE A 38 -0.49 3.15 9.89
N ILE A 39 -0.40 3.66 11.11
CA ILE A 39 -1.32 3.40 12.21
C ILE A 39 -2.14 4.66 12.44
N LEU A 40 -3.46 4.53 12.31
CA LEU A 40 -4.41 5.57 12.68
C LEU A 40 -4.88 5.31 14.10
N LEU A 41 -4.64 6.28 14.98
CA LEU A 41 -5.13 6.26 16.35
C LEU A 41 -6.32 7.21 16.47
N PHE A 42 -7.43 6.68 16.99
CA PHE A 42 -8.69 7.36 17.20
C PHE A 42 -8.88 7.62 18.70
N ASP A 43 -9.65 8.65 19.04
CA ASP A 43 -10.03 8.91 20.45
C ASP A 43 -11.06 7.89 20.98
N HIS A 44 -11.65 7.10 20.10
CA HIS A 44 -12.68 6.10 20.39
C HIS A 44 -12.58 4.93 19.41
N ALA A 45 -13.23 3.80 19.72
CA ALA A 45 -13.25 2.67 18.79
C ALA A 45 -13.87 3.11 17.44
N PRO A 46 -13.17 2.90 16.30
CA PRO A 46 -13.59 3.47 15.03
C PRO A 46 -14.95 2.94 14.59
N TYR A 47 -15.87 3.85 14.28
CA TYR A 47 -17.19 3.51 13.79
C TYR A 47 -17.15 3.04 12.33
N ARG A 48 -18.23 2.37 11.92
CA ARG A 48 -18.37 1.85 10.55
C ARG A 48 -18.21 2.94 9.48
N THR A 49 -18.70 4.15 9.74
CA THR A 49 -18.60 5.30 8.84
C THR A 49 -17.17 5.80 8.66
N GLU A 50 -16.38 5.82 9.73
CA GLU A 50 -14.96 6.22 9.69
C GLU A 50 -14.14 5.18 8.92
N ILE A 51 -14.39 3.89 9.19
CA ILE A 51 -13.78 2.78 8.44
C ILE A 51 -14.11 2.89 6.94
N GLN A 52 -15.35 3.25 6.59
CA GLN A 52 -15.74 3.45 5.20
C GLN A 52 -15.04 4.67 4.56
N ARG A 53 -14.88 5.78 5.29
CA ARG A 53 -14.14 6.95 4.80
C ARG A 53 -12.68 6.62 4.55
N VAL A 54 -12.03 5.90 5.47
CA VAL A 54 -10.64 5.43 5.31
C VAL A 54 -10.52 4.57 4.05
N ARG A 55 -11.45 3.63 3.81
CA ARG A 55 -11.47 2.82 2.57
C ARG A 55 -11.75 3.65 1.30
N ALA A 56 -12.61 4.66 1.38
CA ALA A 56 -12.94 5.52 0.25
C ALA A 56 -11.74 6.36 -0.23
N LEU A 57 -10.76 6.59 0.65
CA LEU A 57 -9.48 7.22 0.30
C LEU A 57 -8.51 6.25 -0.39
N GLY A 58 -8.92 5.01 -0.67
CA GLY A 58 -8.07 3.99 -1.26
C GLY A 58 -7.22 3.23 -0.24
N ALA A 59 -7.42 3.44 1.07
CA ALA A 59 -6.67 2.74 2.09
C ALA A 59 -7.05 1.25 2.14
N ARG A 60 -6.03 0.39 2.21
CA ARG A 60 -6.19 -1.01 2.58
C ARG A 60 -6.03 -1.15 4.09
N ILE A 61 -7.07 -1.61 4.78
CA ILE A 61 -7.01 -1.86 6.22
C ILE A 61 -6.47 -3.27 6.45
N HIS A 62 -5.33 -3.38 7.13
CA HIS A 62 -4.68 -4.65 7.47
C HIS A 62 -5.19 -5.20 8.79
N HIS A 63 -5.37 -4.34 9.78
CA HIS A 63 -5.75 -4.76 11.13
C HIS A 63 -6.56 -3.68 11.84
N GLN A 64 -7.56 -4.10 12.63
CA GLN A 64 -8.24 -3.26 13.61
C GLN A 64 -7.85 -3.75 15.00
N PHE A 65 -7.22 -2.89 15.80
CA PHE A 65 -6.74 -3.26 17.12
C PHE A 65 -7.91 -3.38 18.11
N HIS A 66 -7.84 -4.40 18.96
CA HIS A 66 -8.85 -4.63 20.00
C HIS A 66 -8.49 -3.96 21.33
N LEU A 67 -7.20 -3.83 21.63
CA LEU A 67 -6.69 -3.24 22.88
C LEU A 67 -6.59 -1.71 22.82
N LEU A 68 -6.49 -1.16 21.61
CA LEU A 68 -6.31 0.27 21.37
C LEU A 68 -7.30 0.68 20.26
N PRO A 69 -7.90 1.88 20.34
CA PRO A 69 -8.76 2.41 19.29
C PRO A 69 -7.94 2.79 18.05
N ALA A 70 -7.47 1.81 17.29
CA ALA A 70 -6.54 2.02 16.19
C ALA A 70 -6.78 1.12 14.98
N LEU A 71 -6.34 1.58 13.81
CA LEU A 71 -6.32 0.85 12.55
C LEU A 71 -4.91 0.84 11.96
N SER A 72 -4.42 -0.34 11.56
CA SER A 72 -3.27 -0.46 10.68
C SER A 72 -3.75 -0.42 9.23
N ILE A 73 -3.20 0.50 8.46
CA ILE A 73 -3.59 0.75 7.07
C ILE A 73 -2.38 0.83 6.15
N GLU A 74 -2.64 0.69 4.87
CA GLU A 74 -1.70 0.97 3.79
C GLU A 74 -2.36 1.93 2.79
N LEU A 75 -1.67 3.01 2.46
CA LEU A 75 -2.21 4.12 1.67
C LEU A 75 -1.08 4.82 0.90
N PRO A 76 -1.36 5.38 -0.29
CA PRO A 76 -0.43 6.29 -0.96
C PRO A 76 -0.07 7.50 -0.07
N PRO A 77 1.21 7.90 0.04
CA PRO A 77 1.64 9.02 0.88
C PRO A 77 0.86 10.33 0.61
N GLN A 78 0.55 10.57 -0.66
CA GLN A 78 -0.25 11.72 -1.12
C GLN A 78 -1.67 11.78 -0.55
N ALA A 79 -2.25 10.66 -0.13
CA ALA A 79 -3.59 10.61 0.46
C ALA A 79 -3.57 10.74 2.00
N VAL A 80 -2.40 10.74 2.63
CA VAL A 80 -2.25 10.81 4.10
C VAL A 80 -2.81 12.12 4.64
N GLU A 81 -2.59 13.24 3.96
CA GLU A 81 -3.14 14.54 4.37
C GLU A 81 -4.67 14.53 4.46
N SER A 82 -5.35 13.74 3.61
CA SER A 82 -6.81 13.63 3.61
C SER A 82 -7.36 12.92 4.85
N LEU A 83 -6.52 12.13 5.55
CA LEU A 83 -6.90 11.46 6.79
C LEU A 83 -6.95 12.43 7.98
N SER A 84 -6.22 13.55 7.93
CA SER A 84 -6.23 14.55 9.01
C SER A 84 -7.63 15.11 9.31
N VAL A 85 -8.49 15.17 8.29
CA VAL A 85 -9.88 15.64 8.38
C VAL A 85 -10.76 14.70 9.24
N LEU A 86 -10.31 13.46 9.48
CA LEU A 86 -11.00 12.49 10.33
C LEU A 86 -10.74 12.71 11.83
N GLY A 87 -9.88 13.67 12.21
CA GLY A 87 -9.54 13.90 13.61
C GLY A 87 -8.73 12.76 14.24
N VAL A 88 -7.96 12.03 13.41
CA VAL A 88 -7.13 10.91 13.85
C VAL A 88 -5.67 11.32 13.96
N GLN A 89 -4.94 10.70 14.88
CA GLN A 89 -3.49 10.79 14.91
C GLN A 89 -2.90 9.74 13.97
N ILE A 90 -1.90 10.12 13.18
CA ILE A 90 -1.32 9.27 12.13
C ILE A 90 0.14 9.01 12.48
N PHE A 91 0.50 7.73 12.58
CA PHE A 91 1.86 7.30 12.85
C PHE A 91 2.37 6.41 11.71
N PRO A 92 3.62 6.56 11.25
CA PRO A 92 4.21 5.58 10.35
C PRO A 92 4.36 4.23 11.07
N ASP A 93 4.03 3.13 10.39
CA ASP A 93 4.21 1.76 10.91
C ASP A 93 5.69 1.36 10.83
N GLN A 94 6.45 1.78 11.84
CA GLN A 94 7.89 1.52 11.90
C GLN A 94 8.16 0.07 12.32
N ARG A 95 9.12 -0.57 11.64
CA ARG A 95 9.61 -1.89 12.06
C ARG A 95 10.42 -1.74 13.34
N VAL A 96 9.93 -2.33 14.42
CA VAL A 96 10.67 -2.42 15.67
C VAL A 96 11.67 -3.56 15.57
N HIS A 97 12.96 -3.25 15.75
CA HIS A 97 14.00 -4.24 15.93
C HIS A 97 14.17 -4.51 17.44
N VAL A 98 13.94 -5.75 17.86
CA VAL A 98 14.16 -6.13 19.26
C VAL A 98 15.64 -6.48 19.46
N PHE A 99 16.36 -5.63 20.19
CA PHE A 99 17.73 -5.91 20.61
C PHE A 99 17.71 -6.60 21.97
N LEU A 100 17.58 -7.93 21.97
CA LEU A 100 17.68 -8.75 23.20
C LEU A 100 19.14 -9.05 23.60
N SER A 101 20.12 -8.66 22.79
CA SER A 101 21.50 -9.11 22.92
C SER A 101 22.33 -8.38 23.98
N ASP A 102 21.93 -7.18 24.39
CA ASP A 102 22.81 -6.29 25.18
C ASP A 102 22.35 -6.12 26.64
N SER A 103 21.30 -6.82 27.07
CA SER A 103 20.69 -6.65 28.40
C SER A 103 20.89 -7.81 29.37
N VAL A 104 21.78 -8.76 29.07
CA VAL A 104 22.16 -9.81 30.06
C VAL A 104 23.68 -9.94 30.17
N PRO A 105 24.36 -9.10 30.96
CA PRO A 105 25.55 -9.54 31.66
C PRO A 105 25.06 -10.38 32.84
N GLN A 106 25.00 -11.71 32.71
CA GLN A 106 24.90 -12.68 33.81
C GLN A 106 24.31 -12.12 35.14
N ILE A 107 22.99 -11.93 35.22
CA ILE A 107 22.29 -11.84 36.51
C ILE A 107 21.61 -13.21 36.61
N GLY A 108 22.25 -14.18 37.23
CA GLY A 108 22.25 -14.29 38.69
C GLY A 108 20.99 -15.08 39.01
N ALA A 109 21.16 -16.37 39.32
CA ALA A 109 20.08 -17.22 39.76
C ALA A 109 19.19 -16.46 40.75
N ASP A 110 17.87 -16.50 40.56
CA ASP A 110 16.89 -16.17 41.58
C ASP A 110 17.25 -17.00 42.82
N THR A 111 18.13 -16.43 43.66
CA THR A 111 18.36 -16.96 44.99
C THR A 111 17.12 -16.56 45.74
N VAL A 112 16.17 -17.49 45.77
CA VAL A 112 15.09 -17.48 46.75
C VAL A 112 15.79 -17.51 48.10
N GLN A 113 16.08 -16.33 48.67
CA GLN A 113 16.39 -16.25 50.08
C GLN A 113 15.17 -16.80 50.77
N GLY A 114 15.30 -18.01 51.31
CA GLY A 114 14.29 -18.60 52.16
C GLY A 114 13.94 -17.55 53.20
N LEU A 115 12.72 -17.03 53.11
CA LEU A 115 12.06 -16.45 54.25
C LEU A 115 11.96 -17.62 55.23
N GLY A 116 12.95 -17.70 56.13
CA GLY A 116 12.90 -18.56 57.30
C GLY A 116 11.71 -18.08 58.11
N VAL A 117 10.58 -18.75 57.87
CA VAL A 117 9.48 -18.79 58.82
C VAL A 117 9.72 -20.07 59.61
N ASP A 118 10.10 -19.82 60.86
CA ASP A 118 10.33 -20.74 61.99
C ASP A 118 11.70 -21.46 62.09
#